data_AF-A0A966YJY9-F1
#
_entry.id   AF-A0A966YJY9-F1
#
_cell.length_a   1.000
_cell.length_b   1.000
_cell.length_c   1.000
_cell.angle_alpha   90.00
_cell.angle_beta   90.00
_cell.angle_gamma   90.00
#
_symmetry.space_group_name_H-M   'P 1'
#
loop_
_entity.id
_entity.type
_entity.pdbx_description
1 polymer ?
#
loop_
_entity_poly.entity_id
_entity_poly.type
_entity_poly.pdbx_seq_one_letter_code
_entity_poly.pdbx_strand_id
1 'polypeptide(L)'
;MMDVSPKQIISVATALIPFLEHDDANRALMGANMQRQAVPLLRAEAPYIGTGIEGRCASDAADMLLAEDDGTIVELDGDHIVIEYKKLGQKTLRLKKFDRSNQDSCINQKIRVAAGDKVKKGDLLADGPSTDHGELALGKNLLVAFMPWEGYNFEDAIILSERLVKDDVLTSIHIKEHEIDARDTKLGAEEIT
;
A
#
# COMPACT_ATOMS: atom_id res chain seq x y z
N MET A 1 36.53 12.07 7.23
CA MET A 1 35.40 11.48 6.46
C MET A 1 34.16 12.19 6.95
N MET A 2 33.38 12.79 6.06
CA MET A 2 32.21 13.60 6.41
C MET A 2 30.95 12.82 6.06
N ASP A 3 29.96 12.86 6.96
CA ASP A 3 28.68 12.20 6.78
C ASP A 3 27.93 12.74 5.57
N VAL A 4 27.37 11.84 4.75
CA VAL A 4 26.75 12.19 3.46
C VAL A 4 25.29 12.63 3.65
N SER A 5 24.60 12.06 4.63
CA SER A 5 23.20 12.39 4.93
C SER A 5 22.83 12.03 6.37
N PRO A 6 21.99 12.82 7.05
CA PRO A 6 21.41 12.44 8.35
C PRO A 6 20.62 11.12 8.30
N LYS A 7 20.10 10.74 7.12
CA LYS A 7 19.33 9.50 6.94
C LYS A 7 20.22 8.25 6.83
N GLN A 8 21.54 8.38 6.75
CA GLN A 8 22.45 7.24 6.53
C GLN A 8 22.56 6.30 7.73
N ILE A 9 22.24 6.77 8.94
CA ILE A 9 22.36 6.01 10.20
C ILE A 9 21.07 5.29 10.59
N ILE A 10 19.96 5.55 9.91
CA ILE A 10 18.63 5.04 10.26
C ILE A 10 18.08 4.10 9.18
N SER A 11 17.18 3.20 9.59
CA SER A 11 16.49 2.28 8.66
C SER A 11 15.47 3.02 7.79
N VAL A 12 15.03 2.39 6.69
CA VAL A 12 13.98 2.97 5.81
C VAL A 12 12.69 3.27 6.60
N ALA A 13 12.25 2.35 7.47
CA ALA A 13 11.06 2.54 8.29
C ALA A 13 11.22 3.69 9.30
N THR A 14 12.40 3.79 9.93
CA THR A 14 12.70 4.90 10.83
C THR A 14 12.77 6.23 10.08
N ALA A 15 13.28 6.23 8.84
CA ALA A 15 13.34 7.41 7.98
C ALA A 15 11.97 7.89 7.51
N LEU A 16 10.91 7.09 7.62
CA LEU A 16 9.51 7.47 7.33
C LEU A 16 8.82 8.17 8.51
N ILE A 17 9.46 8.27 9.69
CA ILE A 17 8.88 8.94 10.85
C ILE A 17 9.14 10.46 10.73
N PRO A 18 8.10 11.29 10.58
CA PRO A 18 8.27 12.75 10.56
C PRO A 18 8.70 13.23 11.94
N PHE A 19 9.56 14.26 11.99
CA PHE A 19 10.02 14.87 13.25
C PHE A 19 10.71 13.88 14.21
N LEU A 20 11.38 12.86 13.68
CA LEU A 20 12.08 11.82 14.45
C LEU A 20 13.00 12.39 15.55
N GLU A 21 13.62 13.54 15.30
CA GLU A 21 14.47 14.26 16.25
C GLU A 21 13.76 14.72 17.54
N HIS A 22 12.42 14.75 17.52
CA HIS A 22 11.58 15.11 18.66
C HIS A 22 11.00 13.89 19.40
N ASP A 23 11.23 12.68 18.89
CA ASP A 23 10.74 11.44 19.47
C ASP A 23 11.80 10.73 20.32
N ASP A 24 11.37 10.12 21.43
CA ASP A 24 12.21 9.19 22.18
C ASP A 24 12.50 7.93 21.36
N ALA A 25 13.71 7.40 21.48
CA ALA A 25 14.18 6.26 20.69
C ALA A 25 13.28 5.02 20.83
N ASN A 26 12.71 4.75 22.00
CA ASN A 26 11.84 3.58 22.20
C ASN A 26 10.49 3.77 21.47
N ARG A 27 9.95 4.99 21.45
CA ARG A 27 8.71 5.30 20.73
C ARG A 27 8.93 5.31 19.22
N ALA A 28 10.06 5.84 18.77
CA ALA A 28 10.46 5.76 17.37
C ALA A 28 10.61 4.30 16.89
N LEU A 29 11.19 3.42 17.73
CA LEU A 29 11.27 1.98 17.44
C LEU A 29 9.88 1.35 17.31
N MET A 30 8.96 1.69 18.21
CA MET A 30 7.57 1.23 18.12
C MET A 30 6.92 1.70 16.81
N GLY A 31 7.05 2.99 16.47
CA GLY A 31 6.52 3.55 15.22
C GLY A 31 7.05 2.83 13.97
N ALA A 32 8.36 2.61 13.89
CA ALA A 32 8.98 1.90 12.76
C ALA A 32 8.49 0.44 12.65
N ASN A 33 8.21 -0.23 13.78
CA ASN A 33 7.64 -1.58 13.78
C ASN A 33 6.16 -1.60 13.41
N MET A 34 5.39 -0.64 13.89
CA MET A 34 3.95 -0.50 13.59
C MET A 34 3.71 -0.26 12.10
N GLN A 35 4.58 0.49 11.41
CA GLN A 35 4.48 0.69 9.96
C GLN A 35 4.45 -0.64 9.18
N ARG A 36 5.23 -1.64 9.60
CA ARG A 36 5.26 -2.97 8.94
C ARG A 36 4.02 -3.83 9.20
N GLN A 37 3.22 -3.44 10.20
CA GLN A 37 1.97 -4.12 10.56
C GLN A 37 0.75 -3.45 9.93
N ALA A 38 0.94 -2.33 9.23
CA ALA A 38 -0.14 -1.63 8.56
C ALA A 38 -0.79 -2.52 7.50
N VAL A 39 -2.12 -2.58 7.53
CA VAL A 39 -2.91 -3.37 6.59
C VAL A 39 -3.31 -2.49 5.41
N PRO A 40 -3.22 -2.97 4.16
CA PRO A 40 -3.70 -2.23 3.00
C PRO A 40 -5.18 -1.86 3.11
N LEU A 41 -5.45 -0.56 3.14
CA LEU A 41 -6.79 -0.02 3.15
C LEU A 41 -7.41 -0.04 1.75
N LEU A 42 -8.74 -0.12 1.69
CA LEU A 42 -9.49 0.00 0.44
C LEU A 42 -9.18 1.33 -0.26
N ARG A 43 -9.02 2.40 0.52
CA ARG A 43 -8.67 3.75 0.07
C ARG A 43 -7.51 4.29 0.89
N ALA A 44 -6.29 3.84 0.61
CA ALA A 44 -5.09 4.44 1.19
C ALA A 44 -4.94 5.93 0.77
N GLU A 45 -4.25 6.72 1.59
CA GLU A 45 -3.92 8.12 1.29
C GLU A 45 -2.51 8.44 1.79
N ALA A 46 -1.74 9.14 0.97
CA ALA A 46 -0.40 9.57 1.35
C ALA A 46 -0.48 10.54 2.55
N PRO A 47 0.47 10.48 3.50
CA PRO A 47 0.47 11.37 4.64
C PRO A 47 0.68 12.83 4.19
N TYR A 48 -0.10 13.77 4.72
CA TYR A 48 0.10 15.20 4.42
C TYR A 48 1.46 15.72 4.88
N ILE A 49 2.02 15.09 5.91
CA ILE A 49 3.36 15.37 6.42
C ILE A 49 4.20 14.11 6.26
N GLY A 50 5.00 14.07 5.21
CA GLY A 50 5.98 13.01 4.93
C GLY A 50 7.42 13.47 5.15
N THR A 51 8.37 12.56 4.96
CA THR A 51 9.82 12.83 5.09
C THR A 51 10.54 12.89 3.74
N GLY A 52 9.85 12.59 2.64
CA GLY A 52 10.34 12.57 1.26
C GLY A 52 11.02 11.26 0.85
N ILE A 53 10.90 10.18 1.64
CA ILE A 53 11.38 8.84 1.26
C ILE A 53 10.26 7.92 0.78
N GLU A 54 9.00 8.34 0.94
CA GLU A 54 7.78 7.59 0.64
C GLU A 54 7.75 7.12 -0.81
N GLY A 55 7.99 8.01 -1.77
CA GLY A 55 7.99 7.67 -3.19
C GLY A 55 9.09 6.67 -3.57
N ARG A 56 10.29 6.82 -2.98
CA ARG A 56 11.39 5.88 -3.20
C ARG A 56 11.10 4.53 -2.55
N CYS A 57 10.55 4.52 -1.34
CA CYS A 57 10.15 3.31 -0.65
C CYS A 57 9.08 2.53 -1.44
N ALA A 58 8.07 3.21 -1.97
CA ALA A 58 7.04 2.59 -2.78
C ALA A 58 7.59 2.05 -4.11
N SER A 59 8.45 2.81 -4.79
CA SER A 59 9.11 2.38 -6.02
C SER A 59 10.00 1.15 -5.80
N ASP A 60 10.84 1.17 -4.77
CA ASP A 60 11.80 0.10 -4.47
C ASP A 60 11.10 -1.17 -3.93
N ALA A 61 9.87 -1.05 -3.39
CA ALA A 61 9.05 -2.19 -2.98
C ALA A 61 8.52 -3.02 -4.15
N ALA A 62 8.50 -2.47 -5.37
CA ALA A 62 8.10 -3.14 -6.61
C ALA A 62 6.65 -3.67 -6.66
N ASP A 63 5.76 -3.15 -5.81
CA ASP A 63 4.34 -3.48 -5.82
C ASP A 63 3.51 -2.62 -6.80
N MET A 64 4.07 -1.47 -7.22
CA MET A 64 3.49 -0.57 -8.22
C MET A 64 3.92 -0.96 -9.64
N LEU A 65 3.12 -0.58 -10.63
CA LEU A 65 3.51 -0.69 -12.04
C LEU A 65 4.12 0.63 -12.51
N LEU A 66 5.36 0.57 -12.97
CA LEU A 66 6.11 1.69 -13.55
C LEU A 66 6.37 1.45 -15.04
N ALA A 67 6.46 2.53 -15.82
CA ALA A 67 6.78 2.46 -17.25
C ALA A 67 8.25 2.05 -17.48
N GLU A 68 8.47 1.06 -18.36
CA GLU A 68 9.81 0.53 -18.63
C GLU A 68 10.66 1.45 -19.52
N ASP A 69 10.01 2.17 -20.44
CA ASP A 69 10.61 3.14 -21.35
C ASP A 69 9.60 4.25 -21.69
N ASP A 70 10.02 5.22 -22.49
CA ASP A 70 9.13 6.24 -23.01
C ASP A 70 8.10 5.63 -23.98
N GLY A 71 6.82 5.93 -23.76
CA GLY A 71 5.73 5.34 -24.54
C GLY A 71 4.45 6.18 -24.53
N THR A 72 3.44 5.68 -25.22
CA THR A 72 2.07 6.22 -25.20
C THR A 72 1.10 5.11 -24.86
N ILE A 73 0.14 5.39 -24.00
CA ILE A 73 -0.89 4.43 -23.62
C ILE A 73 -1.89 4.31 -24.77
N VAL A 74 -2.03 3.10 -25.29
CA VAL A 74 -2.91 2.79 -26.42
C VAL A 74 -4.32 2.53 -25.93
N GLU A 75 -4.44 1.61 -24.98
CA GLU A 75 -5.69 1.23 -24.34
C GLU A 75 -5.42 0.80 -22.89
N LEU A 76 -6.47 0.88 -22.08
CA LEU A 76 -6.45 0.41 -20.71
C LEU A 76 -7.84 -0.11 -20.36
N ASP A 77 -7.87 -1.11 -19.50
CA ASP A 77 -9.08 -1.67 -18.90
C ASP A 77 -8.81 -1.92 -17.41
N GLY A 78 -9.81 -2.33 -16.64
CA GLY A 78 -9.65 -2.72 -15.24
C GLY A 78 -8.48 -3.68 -15.04
N ASP A 79 -8.28 -4.64 -15.94
CA ASP A 79 -7.34 -5.76 -15.75
C ASP A 79 -5.98 -5.60 -16.45
N HIS A 80 -5.84 -4.67 -17.41
CA HIS A 80 -4.59 -4.51 -18.15
C HIS A 80 -4.38 -3.09 -18.70
N ILE A 81 -3.12 -2.75 -18.97
CA ILE A 81 -2.69 -1.52 -19.64
C ILE A 81 -1.86 -1.91 -20.86
N VAL A 82 -2.16 -1.34 -22.03
CA VAL A 82 -1.38 -1.53 -23.25
C VAL A 82 -0.63 -0.25 -23.58
N ILE A 83 0.69 -0.38 -23.68
CA ILE A 83 1.61 0.74 -23.92
C ILE A 83 2.38 0.49 -25.20
N GLU A 84 2.39 1.47 -26.09
CA GLU A 84 3.28 1.50 -27.25
C GLU A 84 4.56 2.22 -26.85
N TYR A 85 5.62 1.46 -26.58
CA TYR A 85 6.92 2.02 -26.26
C TYR A 85 7.68 2.38 -27.53
N LYS A 86 8.41 3.50 -27.51
CA LYS A 86 9.18 3.97 -28.67
C LYS A 86 10.26 2.98 -29.14
N LYS A 87 10.81 2.18 -28.22
CA LYS A 87 11.91 1.23 -28.50
C LYS A 87 11.54 -0.23 -28.30
N LEU A 88 10.61 -0.52 -27.40
CA LEU A 88 10.23 -1.89 -27.02
C LEU A 88 9.00 -2.40 -27.77
N GLY A 89 8.34 -1.54 -28.56
CA GLY A 89 7.08 -1.85 -29.24
C GLY A 89 5.90 -1.92 -28.28
N GLN A 90 4.81 -2.54 -28.73
CA GLN A 90 3.60 -2.72 -27.95
C GLN A 90 3.79 -3.75 -26.83
N LYS A 91 3.45 -3.36 -25.59
CA LYS A 91 3.47 -4.26 -24.42
C LYS A 91 2.16 -4.17 -23.65
N THR A 92 1.62 -5.32 -23.29
CA THR A 92 0.46 -5.45 -22.41
C THR A 92 0.92 -5.80 -21.00
N LEU A 93 0.60 -4.95 -20.04
CA LEU A 93 0.84 -5.16 -18.61
C LEU A 93 -0.47 -5.56 -17.94
N ARG A 94 -0.50 -6.72 -17.28
CA ARG A 94 -1.67 -7.16 -16.50
C ARG A 94 -1.58 -6.65 -15.08
N LEU A 95 -2.69 -6.14 -14.56
CA LEU A 95 -2.80 -5.73 -13.17
C LEU A 95 -3.11 -6.93 -12.28
N LYS A 96 -2.55 -6.93 -11.07
CA LYS A 96 -2.99 -7.80 -9.99
C LYS A 96 -4.29 -7.26 -9.41
N LYS A 97 -5.36 -8.05 -9.46
CA LYS A 97 -6.70 -7.65 -9.00
C LYS A 97 -7.21 -8.61 -7.95
N PHE A 98 -7.35 -8.10 -6.73
CA PHE A 98 -7.85 -8.86 -5.58
C PHE A 98 -7.06 -10.16 -5.34
N ASP A 99 -5.75 -10.11 -5.55
CA ASP A 99 -4.86 -11.24 -5.27
C ASP A 99 -4.65 -11.38 -3.75
N ARG A 100 -4.62 -12.62 -3.28
CA ARG A 100 -4.33 -12.93 -1.88
C ARG A 100 -2.84 -12.79 -1.61
N SER A 101 -2.49 -12.06 -0.54
CA SER A 101 -1.13 -12.07 0.01
C SER A 101 -0.94 -13.24 1.00
N ASN A 102 0.31 -13.53 1.33
CA ASN A 102 0.64 -14.56 2.33
C ASN A 102 0.08 -14.25 3.74
N GLN A 103 -0.22 -12.97 4.03
CA GLN A 103 -0.80 -12.50 5.29
C GLN A 103 -2.32 -12.25 5.17
N ASP A 104 -2.98 -12.87 4.20
CA ASP A 104 -4.42 -12.75 3.93
C ASP A 104 -4.90 -11.33 3.60
N SER A 105 -3.98 -10.42 3.26
CA SER A 105 -4.33 -9.07 2.80
C SER A 105 -4.60 -9.06 1.29
N CYS A 106 -5.36 -8.07 0.84
CA CYS A 106 -5.66 -7.88 -0.57
C CYS A 106 -4.55 -7.12 -1.29
N ILE A 107 -4.02 -7.71 -2.37
CA ILE A 107 -3.14 -7.06 -3.34
C ILE A 107 -4.02 -6.62 -4.50
N ASN A 108 -4.18 -5.31 -4.66
CA ASN A 108 -5.00 -4.73 -5.72
C ASN A 108 -4.30 -3.52 -6.32
N GLN A 109 -3.98 -3.60 -7.60
CA GLN A 109 -3.36 -2.52 -8.34
C GLN A 109 -4.42 -1.63 -8.99
N LYS A 110 -4.22 -0.30 -8.93
CA LYS A 110 -5.16 0.71 -9.43
C LYS A 110 -4.50 1.59 -10.47
N ILE A 111 -5.07 1.65 -11.66
CA ILE A 111 -4.56 2.45 -12.78
C ILE A 111 -4.63 3.93 -12.41
N ARG A 112 -3.57 4.69 -12.70
CA ARG A 112 -3.48 6.14 -12.45
C ARG A 112 -3.27 6.99 -13.71
N VAL A 113 -3.31 6.36 -14.87
CA VAL A 113 -3.08 6.94 -16.19
C VAL A 113 -4.32 6.80 -17.07
N ALA A 114 -4.42 7.63 -18.11
CA ALA A 114 -5.51 7.61 -19.08
C ALA A 114 -5.04 7.17 -20.47
N ALA A 115 -5.98 6.72 -21.31
CA ALA A 115 -5.68 6.36 -22.69
C ALA A 115 -5.21 7.61 -23.47
N GLY A 116 -4.11 7.48 -24.20
CA GLY A 116 -3.46 8.58 -24.91
C GLY A 116 -2.39 9.33 -24.10
N ASP A 117 -2.22 9.05 -22.81
CA ASP A 117 -1.16 9.68 -22.00
C ASP A 117 0.23 9.25 -22.50
N LYS A 118 1.16 10.21 -22.48
CA LYS A 118 2.58 9.98 -22.78
C LYS A 118 3.32 9.77 -21.47
N VAL A 119 3.94 8.61 -21.35
CA VAL A 119 4.70 8.21 -20.17
C VAL A 119 6.19 8.20 -20.49
N LYS A 120 7.01 8.52 -19.50
CA LYS A 120 8.45 8.38 -19.53
C LYS A 120 8.88 7.15 -18.75
N LYS A 121 10.10 6.69 -19.01
CA LYS A 121 10.71 5.65 -18.18
C LYS A 121 10.64 6.00 -16.69
N GLY A 122 10.05 5.12 -15.90
CA GLY A 122 9.89 5.24 -14.45
C GLY A 122 8.61 5.95 -14.01
N ASP A 123 7.78 6.45 -14.92
CA ASP A 123 6.49 7.05 -14.56
C ASP A 123 5.52 5.99 -14.02
N LEU A 124 4.70 6.40 -13.05
CA LEU A 124 3.67 5.55 -12.45
C LEU A 124 2.54 5.25 -13.44
N LEU A 125 2.26 3.97 -13.63
CA LEU A 125 1.15 3.47 -14.43
C LEU A 125 -0.02 3.05 -13.54
N ALA A 126 0.29 2.30 -12.49
CA ALA A 126 -0.70 1.85 -11.53
C ALA A 126 -0.11 1.81 -10.12
N ASP A 127 -0.87 2.34 -9.16
CA ASP A 127 -0.59 2.18 -7.74
C ASP A 127 -0.75 0.71 -7.33
N GLY A 128 0.05 0.29 -6.37
CA GLY A 128 -0.06 -0.99 -5.67
C GLY A 128 -0.88 -0.91 -4.38
N PRO A 129 -0.93 -2.00 -3.59
CA PRO A 129 -1.47 -1.95 -2.23
C PRO A 129 -0.72 -0.90 -1.39
N SER A 130 -1.46 -0.17 -0.55
CA SER A 130 -0.89 0.85 0.35
C SER A 130 -0.03 1.92 -0.36
N THR A 131 -0.42 2.33 -1.57
CA THR A 131 0.21 3.44 -2.28
C THR A 131 -0.84 4.42 -2.79
N ASP A 132 -0.47 5.69 -2.86
CA ASP A 132 -1.30 6.75 -3.39
C ASP A 132 -0.44 7.68 -4.24
N HIS A 133 -0.71 7.72 -5.55
CA HIS A 133 0.02 8.53 -6.52
C HIS A 133 1.54 8.30 -6.51
N GLY A 134 1.97 7.05 -6.33
CA GLY A 134 3.38 6.69 -6.35
C GLY A 134 4.09 6.81 -5.00
N GLU A 135 3.40 7.27 -3.97
CA GLU A 135 3.93 7.39 -2.61
C GLU A 135 3.37 6.32 -1.68
N LEU A 136 4.14 5.95 -0.67
CA LEU A 136 3.72 5.00 0.35
C LEU A 136 2.58 5.60 1.20
N ALA A 137 1.47 4.88 1.27
CA ALA A 137 0.24 5.27 1.94
C ALA A 137 -0.25 4.15 2.85
N LEU A 138 0.28 4.10 4.08
CA LEU A 138 -0.03 3.05 5.06
C LEU A 138 -1.33 3.28 5.85
N GLY A 139 -2.03 4.40 5.61
CA GLY A 139 -3.19 4.79 6.41
C GLY A 139 -4.01 5.92 5.79
N LYS A 140 -4.57 6.77 6.65
CA LYS A 140 -5.38 7.94 6.30
C LYS A 140 -5.03 9.16 7.14
N ASN A 141 -5.17 10.35 6.55
CA ASN A 141 -5.10 11.61 7.28
C ASN A 141 -6.43 11.84 8.02
N LEU A 142 -6.38 11.94 9.35
CA LEU A 142 -7.56 12.15 10.19
C LEU A 142 -7.48 13.50 10.91
N LEU A 143 -8.63 14.15 11.07
CA LEU A 143 -8.76 15.30 11.96
C LEU A 143 -8.77 14.81 13.41
N VAL A 144 -7.80 15.24 14.21
CA VAL A 144 -7.61 14.81 15.60
C VAL A 144 -7.83 15.98 16.54
N ALA A 145 -8.53 15.74 17.65
CA ALA A 145 -8.65 16.67 18.78
C ALA A 145 -7.93 16.08 19.99
N PHE A 146 -7.01 16.83 20.58
CA PHE A 146 -6.27 16.40 21.76
C PHE A 146 -6.94 16.93 23.03
N MET A 147 -7.88 16.16 23.58
CA MET A 147 -8.60 16.49 24.82
C MET A 147 -9.08 15.22 25.54
N PRO A 148 -9.18 15.22 26.88
CA PRO A 148 -9.89 14.16 27.59
C PRO A 148 -11.38 14.21 27.26
N TRP A 149 -12.01 13.05 27.09
CA TRP A 149 -13.44 12.95 26.75
C TRP A 149 -14.13 11.88 27.58
N GLU A 150 -14.80 12.32 28.65
CA GLU A 150 -15.69 11.50 29.51
C GLU A 150 -15.09 10.16 30.00
N GLY A 151 -13.75 10.05 30.04
CA GLY A 151 -13.04 8.83 30.41
C GLY A 151 -12.96 7.75 29.30
N TYR A 152 -13.56 7.97 28.13
CA TYR A 152 -13.50 7.00 27.02
C TYR A 152 -12.12 6.92 26.37
N ASN A 153 -11.29 7.95 26.51
CA ASN A 153 -9.89 7.95 26.10
C ASN A 153 -8.94 7.83 27.30
N PHE A 154 -9.32 7.06 28.32
CA PHE A 154 -8.44 6.76 29.45
C PHE A 154 -7.23 5.93 29.00
N GLU A 155 -6.05 6.25 29.53
CA GLU A 155 -4.75 5.69 29.12
C GLU A 155 -4.52 5.79 27.60
N ASP A 156 -4.45 4.65 26.90
CA ASP A 156 -4.14 4.56 25.48
C ASP A 156 -5.40 4.31 24.61
N ALA A 157 -6.60 4.44 25.19
CA ALA A 157 -7.85 4.28 24.45
C ALA A 157 -8.07 5.43 23.46
N ILE A 158 -8.53 5.09 22.25
CA ILE A 158 -8.80 6.05 21.17
C ILE A 158 -10.29 6.06 20.87
N ILE A 159 -10.86 7.26 20.83
CA ILE A 159 -12.26 7.48 20.41
C ILE A 159 -12.26 7.78 18.91
N LEU A 160 -13.14 7.09 18.19
CA LEU A 160 -13.33 7.27 16.75
C LEU A 160 -14.70 7.86 16.48
N SER A 161 -14.77 8.74 15.48
CA SER A 161 -16.06 9.20 14.95
C SER A 161 -16.72 8.08 14.16
N GLU A 162 -18.03 7.88 14.39
CA GLU A 162 -18.85 6.95 13.61
C GLU A 162 -18.75 7.18 12.09
N ARG A 163 -18.46 8.43 11.68
CA ARG A 163 -18.22 8.79 10.28
C ARG A 163 -17.14 7.94 9.62
N LEU A 164 -16.09 7.56 10.35
CA LEU A 164 -15.00 6.75 9.79
C LEU A 164 -15.46 5.36 9.33
N VAL A 165 -16.51 4.83 9.96
CA VAL A 165 -17.16 3.57 9.56
C VAL A 165 -18.12 3.82 8.41
N LYS A 166 -18.95 4.86 8.50
CA LYS A 166 -19.96 5.19 7.45
C LYS A 166 -19.33 5.49 6.09
N ASP A 167 -18.17 6.15 6.08
CA ASP A 167 -17.50 6.59 4.86
C ASP A 167 -16.41 5.60 4.37
N ASP A 168 -16.32 4.40 4.99
CA ASP A 168 -15.32 3.38 4.69
C ASP A 168 -13.86 3.89 4.71
N VAL A 169 -13.53 4.75 5.68
CA VAL A 169 -12.23 5.44 5.72
C VAL A 169 -11.11 4.48 6.11
N LEU A 170 -11.34 3.63 7.11
CA LEU A 170 -10.37 2.67 7.65
C LEU A 170 -10.71 1.22 7.27
N THR A 171 -11.47 1.02 6.20
CA THR A 171 -11.91 -0.31 5.75
C THR A 171 -10.80 -1.02 4.98
N SER A 172 -10.55 -2.29 5.29
CA SER A 172 -9.60 -3.18 4.58
C SER A 172 -10.31 -4.44 4.06
N ILE A 173 -9.70 -5.10 3.07
CA ILE A 173 -10.20 -6.38 2.52
C ILE A 173 -9.24 -7.49 2.93
N HIS A 174 -9.80 -8.57 3.47
CA HIS A 174 -9.08 -9.79 3.83
C HIS A 174 -9.61 -10.98 3.04
N ILE A 175 -8.70 -11.77 2.46
CA ILE A 175 -9.04 -12.92 1.62
C ILE A 175 -8.52 -14.18 2.30
N LYS A 176 -9.44 -15.07 2.67
CA LYS A 176 -9.12 -16.38 3.26
C LYS A 176 -9.36 -17.48 2.25
N GLU A 177 -8.37 -18.34 2.11
CA GLU A 177 -8.48 -19.56 1.31
C GLU A 177 -8.89 -20.72 2.20
N HIS A 178 -9.97 -21.39 1.80
CA HIS A 178 -10.47 -22.58 2.46
C HIS A 178 -10.35 -23.72 1.45
N GLU A 179 -9.41 -24.62 1.71
CA GLU A 179 -9.16 -25.79 0.87
C GLU A 179 -9.81 -27.02 1.51
N ILE A 180 -10.48 -27.82 0.69
CA ILE A 180 -11.03 -29.12 1.10
C ILE A 180 -10.62 -30.15 0.06
N ASP A 181 -10.08 -31.26 0.55
CA ASP A 181 -9.76 -32.43 -0.26
C ASP A 181 -10.78 -33.53 0.02
N ALA A 182 -11.25 -34.19 -1.02
CA ALA A 182 -11.88 -35.50 -0.89
C ALA A 182 -10.83 -36.58 -1.10
N ARG A 183 -10.74 -37.54 -0.18
CA ARG A 183 -9.76 -38.62 -0.25
C ARG A 183 -10.42 -39.99 -0.29
N ASP A 184 -9.73 -40.93 -0.94
CA ASP A 184 -10.10 -42.33 -0.87
C ASP A 184 -9.74 -42.89 0.51
N THR A 185 -10.76 -43.29 1.25
CA THR A 185 -10.59 -43.99 2.52
C THR A 185 -10.76 -45.48 2.33
N LYS A 186 -10.33 -46.28 3.31
CA LYS A 186 -10.55 -47.74 3.29
C LYS A 186 -12.03 -48.15 3.28
N LEU A 187 -12.93 -47.23 3.61
CA LEU A 187 -14.37 -47.47 3.71
C LEU A 187 -15.14 -46.96 2.47
N GLY A 188 -14.44 -46.35 1.51
CA GLY A 188 -15.02 -45.76 0.31
C GLY A 188 -14.40 -44.39 -0.02
N ALA A 189 -14.66 -43.94 -1.25
CA ALA A 189 -14.30 -42.60 -1.70
C ALA A 189 -15.15 -41.55 -0.98
N GLU A 190 -14.53 -40.48 -0.50
CA GLU A 190 -15.27 -39.28 -0.10
C GLU A 190 -15.81 -38.58 -1.37
N GLU A 191 -17.06 -38.13 -1.33
CA GLU A 191 -17.72 -37.45 -2.44
C GLU A 191 -18.19 -36.05 -1.98
N ILE A 192 -17.77 -35.01 -2.70
CA ILE A 192 -18.22 -33.63 -2.45
C ILE A 192 -19.51 -33.43 -3.24
N THR A 193 -20.66 -33.50 -2.56
CA THR A 193 -22.00 -33.23 -3.11
C THR A 193 -22.73 -32.14 -2.34
#